data_AF-A0A6B1FMT0-F1
#
_entry.id   AF-A0A6B1FMT0-F1
#
_cell.length_a   1.000
_cell.length_b   1.000
_cell.length_c   1.000
_cell.angle_alpha   90.00
_cell.angle_beta   90.00
_cell.angle_gamma   90.00
#
_symmetry.space_group_name_H-M   'P 1'
#
loop_
_entity.id
_entity.type
_entity.pdbx_description
1 polymer ?
#
loop_
_entity_poly.entity_id
_entity_poly.type
_entity_poly.pdbx_seq_one_letter_code
_entity_poly.pdbx_strand_id
1 'polypeptide(L)'
;MYRSCGFRIELTHSQARHISNIRDSQRFVYNWAVERLLADPTLTAYDLSKEFTKVRRSVRWLQRVERIYQNTAIHQVRAAADVSNKYGNGELSLRSRKRSNTKAISCDV
;
A
#
# COMPACT_ATOMS: atom_id res chain seq x y z
N MET A 1 -35.96 -2.39 16.55
CA MET A 1 -35.52 -2.72 15.18
C MET A 1 -34.75 -1.52 14.61
N TYR A 2 -33.41 -1.58 14.54
CA TYR A 2 -32.61 -0.55 13.88
C TYR A 2 -32.66 -0.77 12.37
N ARG A 3 -33.33 0.13 11.63
CA ARG A 3 -33.24 0.14 10.17
C ARG A 3 -31.91 0.79 9.79
N SER A 4 -30.95 -0.01 9.35
CA SER A 4 -29.74 0.48 8.70
C SER A 4 -30.13 1.12 7.36
N CYS A 5 -30.31 2.44 7.33
CA CYS A 5 -30.42 3.19 6.09
C CYS A 5 -29.05 3.22 5.42
N GLY A 6 -28.81 2.28 4.51
CA GLY A 6 -27.63 2.31 3.65
C GLY A 6 -27.78 3.41 2.60
N PHE A 7 -27.01 4.49 2.71
CA PHE A 7 -26.94 5.49 1.65
C PHE A 7 -25.98 4.99 0.56
N ARG A 8 -26.48 4.81 -0.66
CA ARG A 8 -25.63 4.55 -1.83
C ARG A 8 -25.24 5.89 -2.43
N ILE A 9 -23.95 6.24 -2.32
CA ILE A 9 -23.38 7.35 -3.06
C ILE A 9 -23.02 6.82 -4.44
N GLU A 10 -23.77 7.23 -5.47
CA GLU A 10 -23.41 6.95 -6.85
C GLU A 10 -22.22 7.81 -7.24
N LEU A 11 -21.09 7.15 -7.52
CA LEU A 11 -19.89 7.82 -8.02
C LEU A 11 -20.03 8.04 -9.51
N THR A 12 -19.70 9.24 -9.97
CA THR A 12 -19.48 9.47 -11.40
C THR A 12 -18.33 8.60 -11.91
N HIS A 13 -18.31 8.32 -13.22
CA HIS A 13 -17.23 7.52 -13.83
C HIS A 13 -15.84 8.13 -13.57
N SER A 14 -15.71 9.46 -13.54
CA SER A 14 -14.45 10.14 -13.23
C SER A 14 -14.01 9.93 -11.78
N GLN A 15 -14.92 10.03 -10.82
CA GLN A 15 -14.64 9.78 -9.40
C GLN A 15 -14.24 8.32 -9.17
N ALA A 16 -14.97 7.36 -9.76
CA ALA A 16 -14.64 5.94 -9.68
C ALA A 16 -13.24 5.66 -10.24
N ARG A 17 -12.90 6.26 -11.39
CA ARG A 17 -11.57 6.15 -12.00
C ARG A 17 -10.47 6.76 -11.13
N HIS A 18 -10.73 7.91 -10.52
CA HIS A 18 -9.79 8.56 -9.61
C HIS A 18 -9.49 7.68 -8.39
N ILE A 19 -10.53 7.13 -7.76
CA ILE A 19 -10.40 6.20 -6.62
C ILE A 19 -9.64 4.94 -7.04
N SER A 20 -9.90 4.40 -8.23
CA SER A 20 -9.15 3.24 -8.75
C SER A 20 -7.66 3.56 -8.87
N ASN A 21 -7.30 4.71 -9.46
CA ASN A 21 -5.90 5.12 -9.61
C ASN A 21 -5.19 5.26 -8.25
N ILE A 22 -5.88 5.80 -7.23
CA ILE A 22 -5.33 5.88 -5.87
C ILE A 22 -5.02 4.48 -5.34
N ARG A 23 -6.00 3.55 -5.39
CA ARG A 23 -5.85 2.18 -4.90
C ARG A 23 -4.74 1.42 -5.64
N ASP A 24 -4.70 1.54 -6.96
CA ASP A 24 -3.68 0.91 -7.79
C ASP A 24 -2.29 1.46 -7.48
N SER A 25 -2.16 2.77 -7.25
CA SER A 25 -0.90 3.37 -6.83
C SER A 25 -0.46 2.87 -5.46
N GLN A 26 -1.37 2.82 -4.48
CA GLN A 26 -1.06 2.35 -3.13
C GLN A 26 -0.58 0.90 -3.15
N ARG A 27 -1.26 0.04 -3.92
CA ARG A 27 -0.87 -1.36 -4.08
C ARG A 27 0.48 -1.52 -4.76
N PHE A 28 0.75 -0.72 -5.80
CA PHE A 28 2.04 -0.70 -6.47
C PHE A 28 3.16 -0.31 -5.50
N VAL A 29 2.99 0.79 -4.77
CA VAL A 29 4.00 1.29 -3.82
C VAL A 29 4.21 0.30 -2.68
N TYR A 30 3.13 -0.28 -2.16
CA TYR A 30 3.19 -1.29 -1.11
C TYR A 30 4.07 -2.47 -1.54
N ASN A 31 3.77 -3.08 -2.69
CA ASN A 31 4.53 -4.22 -3.20
C ASN A 31 5.99 -3.85 -3.47
N TRP A 32 6.23 -2.68 -4.07
CA TRP A 32 7.58 -2.17 -4.31
C TRP A 32 8.38 -2.01 -3.01
N ALA A 33 7.76 -1.44 -1.96
CA ALA A 33 8.41 -1.24 -0.66
C ALA A 33 8.66 -2.58 0.06
N VAL A 34 7.75 -3.54 -0.08
CA VAL A 34 7.91 -4.91 0.43
C VAL A 34 9.14 -5.57 -0.21
N GLU A 35 9.27 -5.52 -1.54
CA GLU A 35 10.42 -6.08 -2.25
C GLU A 35 11.75 -5.47 -1.78
N ARG A 36 11.75 -4.16 -1.50
CA ARG A 36 12.93 -3.45 -0.97
C ARG A 36 13.28 -3.91 0.44
N LEU A 37 12.30 -4.05 1.34
CA LEU A 37 12.53 -4.50 2.71
C LEU A 37 12.90 -5.98 2.81
N LEU A 38 12.44 -6.80 1.86
CA LEU A 38 12.89 -8.20 1.76
C LEU A 38 14.37 -8.30 1.35
N ALA A 39 14.85 -7.37 0.53
CA ALA A 39 16.26 -7.30 0.14
C ALA A 39 17.13 -6.66 1.23
N ASP A 40 16.64 -5.59 1.87
CA ASP A 40 17.32 -4.88 2.95
C ASP A 40 16.30 -4.43 4.02
N PRO A 41 16.18 -5.16 5.14
CA PRO A 41 15.22 -4.85 6.19
C PRO A 41 15.60 -3.61 7.02
N THR A 42 16.81 -3.06 6.84
CA THR A 42 17.29 -1.90 7.59
C THR A 42 16.79 -0.58 7.03
N LEU A 43 16.26 -0.58 5.79
CA LEU A 43 15.78 0.63 5.12
C LEU A 43 14.71 1.34 5.95
N THR A 44 14.88 2.65 6.14
CA THR A 44 13.88 3.47 6.81
C THR A 44 12.75 3.85 5.86
N ALA A 45 11.63 4.32 6.41
CA ALA A 45 10.56 4.90 5.58
C ALA A 45 11.05 6.12 4.77
N TYR A 46 12.05 6.85 5.27
CA TYR A 46 12.68 7.96 4.57
C TYR A 46 13.47 7.48 3.35
N ASP A 47 14.28 6.42 3.50
CA ASP A 47 15.07 5.84 2.41
C ASP A 47 14.15 5.32 1.30
N LEU A 48 13.12 4.56 1.68
CA LEU A 48 12.08 4.08 0.76
C LEU A 48 11.39 5.24 0.04
N SER A 49 11.03 6.31 0.76
CA SER A 49 10.38 7.49 0.14
C SER A 49 11.30 8.20 -0.85
N LYS A 50 12.59 8.31 -0.53
CA LYS A 50 13.60 8.94 -1.39
C LYS A 50 13.82 8.12 -2.66
N GLU A 51 13.94 6.80 -2.54
CA GLU A 51 14.08 5.90 -3.69
C GLU A 51 12.81 5.87 -4.55
N PHE A 52 11.64 5.77 -3.92
CA PHE A 52 10.37 5.74 -4.64
C PHE A 52 10.13 7.03 -5.43
N THR A 53 10.65 8.17 -4.94
CA THR A 53 10.57 9.44 -5.67
C THR A 53 11.24 9.36 -7.05
N LYS A 54 12.31 8.57 -7.20
CA LYS A 54 12.96 8.32 -8.49
C LYS A 54 12.05 7.48 -9.40
N VAL A 55 11.45 6.41 -8.86
CA VAL A 55 10.48 5.55 -9.58
C VAL A 55 9.25 6.33 -10.03
N ARG A 56 8.71 7.19 -9.16
CA ARG A 56 7.58 8.06 -9.48
C ARG A 56 7.90 9.00 -10.65
N ARG A 57 9.12 9.52 -10.73
CA ARG A 57 9.56 10.39 -11.84
C ARG A 57 9.67 9.66 -13.17
N SER A 58 9.94 8.34 -13.17
CA SER A 58 10.00 7.55 -14.41
C SER A 58 8.63 7.02 -14.87
N VAL A 59 7.62 6.96 -13.99
CA VAL A 59 6.32 6.37 -14.27
C VAL A 59 5.21 7.42 -14.31
N ARG A 60 4.79 7.81 -15.53
CA ARG A 60 3.82 8.91 -15.75
C ARG A 60 2.49 8.76 -15.00
N TRP A 61 1.94 7.57 -14.89
CA TRP A 61 0.64 7.39 -14.22
C TRP A 61 0.72 7.59 -12.70
N LEU A 62 1.85 7.27 -12.07
CA LEU A 62 2.10 7.54 -10.65
C LEU A 62 2.23 9.03 -10.35
N GLN A 63 2.60 9.84 -11.35
CA GLN A 63 2.71 11.30 -11.19
C GLN A 63 1.36 11.98 -11.07
N ARG A 64 0.30 11.36 -11.61
CA ARG A 64 -1.08 11.86 -11.55
C ARG A 64 -1.75 11.63 -10.21
N VAL A 65 -1.18 10.76 -9.37
CA VAL A 65 -1.69 10.49 -8.03
C VAL A 65 -0.94 11.35 -7.02
N GLU A 66 -1.69 11.89 -6.07
CA GLU A 66 -1.13 12.67 -4.96
C GLU A 66 -0.13 11.83 -4.17
N ARG A 67 0.99 12.47 -3.83
CA ARG A 67 2.12 11.81 -3.18
C ARG A 67 1.75 11.26 -1.79
N ILE A 68 0.77 11.88 -1.12
CA ILE A 68 0.34 11.47 0.21
C ILE A 68 -0.11 10.01 0.25
N TYR A 69 -0.90 9.56 -0.73
CA TYR A 69 -1.39 8.18 -0.79
C TYR A 69 -0.26 7.16 -0.96
N GLN A 70 0.77 7.53 -1.73
CA GLN A 70 1.95 6.69 -1.97
C GLN A 70 2.82 6.62 -0.72
N ASN A 71 3.07 7.75 -0.06
CA ASN A 71 3.83 7.79 1.19
C ASN A 71 3.14 7.00 2.30
N THR A 72 1.81 7.08 2.41
CA THR A 72 1.05 6.26 3.37
C THR A 72 1.32 4.76 3.18
N ALA A 73 1.39 4.28 1.94
CA ALA A 73 1.69 2.87 1.68
C ALA A 73 3.12 2.49 2.13
N ILE A 74 4.11 3.36 1.93
CA ILE A 74 5.49 3.14 2.43
C ILE A 74 5.51 3.03 3.95
N HIS A 75 4.83 3.94 4.65
CA HIS A 75 4.77 3.92 6.11
C HIS A 75 4.06 2.67 6.64
N GLN A 76 2.98 2.23 5.99
CA GLN A 76 2.27 1.00 6.35
C GLN A 76 3.17 -0.23 6.21
N VAL A 77 3.92 -0.34 5.12
CA VAL A 77 4.86 -1.44 4.91
C VAL A 77 5.97 -1.43 5.97
N ARG A 78 6.54 -0.25 6.27
CA ARG A 78 7.61 -0.15 7.26
C ARG A 78 7.11 -0.53 8.66
N ALA A 79 5.93 -0.04 9.06
CA ALA A 79 5.33 -0.39 10.33
C ALA A 79 5.02 -1.89 10.44
N ALA A 80 4.48 -2.48 9.37
CA ALA A 80 4.26 -3.93 9.31
C ALA A 80 5.58 -4.70 9.48
N ALA A 81 6.66 -4.22 8.87
CA ALA A 81 7.97 -4.84 9.02
C ALA A 81 8.53 -4.69 10.44
N ASP A 82 8.36 -3.54 11.10
CA ASP A 82 8.77 -3.34 12.50
C ASP A 82 8.02 -4.26 13.45
N VAL A 83 6.71 -4.40 13.26
CA VAL A 83 5.87 -5.32 14.05
C VAL A 83 6.34 -6.76 13.84
N SER A 84 6.58 -7.17 12.59
CA SER A 84 7.09 -8.51 12.27
C SER A 84 8.47 -8.77 12.88
N ASN A 85 9.38 -7.80 12.85
CA ASN A 85 10.71 -7.95 13.45
C ASN A 85 10.63 -8.03 14.97
N LYS A 86 9.75 -7.24 15.60
CA LYS A 86 9.60 -7.19 17.06
C LYS A 86 8.93 -8.43 17.63
N TYR A 87 7.93 -8.97 16.94
CA TYR A 87 7.06 -10.04 17.48
C TYR A 87 7.15 -11.37 16.71
N GLY A 88 7.71 -11.39 15.50
CA GLY A 88 7.70 -12.53 14.59
C GLY A 88 9.05 -13.25 14.42
N ASN A 89 9.97 -13.16 15.39
CA ASN A 89 11.31 -13.79 15.33
C ASN A 89 12.15 -13.42 14.09
N GLY A 90 11.87 -12.29 13.43
CA GLY A 90 12.63 -11.82 12.26
C GLY A 90 12.29 -12.50 10.93
N GLU A 91 11.34 -13.45 10.89
CA GLU A 91 10.82 -13.98 9.63
C GLU A 91 9.77 -13.03 9.03
N LEU A 92 10.23 -12.11 8.18
CA LEU A 92 9.35 -11.30 7.34
C LEU A 92 8.71 -12.15 6.24
N SER A 93 7.68 -12.93 6.60
CA SER A 93 6.84 -13.59 5.61
C SER A 93 5.81 -12.61 5.03
N LEU A 94 6.30 -11.62 4.28
CA LEU A 94 5.43 -10.77 3.47
C LEU A 94 4.90 -11.62 2.31
N ARG A 95 3.75 -12.30 2.54
CA ARG A 95 3.03 -12.98 1.47
C ARG A 95 2.60 -11.94 0.45
N SER A 96 3.43 -11.75 -0.59
CA SER A 96 2.99 -11.33 -1.91
C SER A 96 1.94 -12.32 -2.33
N ARG A 97 0.70 -12.03 -1.98
CA ARG A 97 -0.38 -12.88 -2.40
C ARG A 97 -0.36 -12.63 -3.95
N LYS A 98 -0.13 -13.68 -4.74
CA LYS A 98 -0.96 -14.09 -5.89
C LYS A 98 -2.46 -13.86 -5.74
N ARG A 99 -3.18 -12.93 -6.36
CA ARG A 99 -4.68 -13.07 -6.40
C ARG A 99 -5.08 -12.59 -7.77
N SER A 100 -5.35 -13.56 -8.64
CA SER A 100 -6.72 -13.64 -9.17
C SER A 100 -7.67 -13.34 -8.01
N ASN A 101 -8.22 -12.13 -8.08
CA ASN A 101 -9.35 -11.60 -7.31
C ASN A 101 -9.22 -11.53 -5.77
N THR A 102 -9.01 -10.27 -5.33
CA THR A 102 -9.45 -9.67 -4.05
C THR A 102 -8.68 -10.02 -2.78
N LYS A 103 -7.51 -9.42 -2.48
CA LYS A 103 -6.74 -9.65 -1.22
C LYS A 103 -7.31 -8.87 -0.04
N ALA A 104 -7.71 -9.60 0.99
CA ALA A 104 -7.84 -9.06 2.34
C ALA A 104 -6.62 -9.53 3.13
N ILE A 105 -6.08 -8.62 3.94
CA ILE A 105 -5.05 -8.86 4.96
C ILE A 105 -5.83 -9.03 6.26
N SER A 106 -5.72 -10.19 6.90
CA SER A 106 -6.17 -10.38 8.29
C SER A 106 -4.94 -10.32 9.18
N CYS A 107 -5.00 -9.49 10.21
CA CYS A 107 -4.16 -9.61 11.38
C CYS A 107 -5.01 -10.36 12.41
N ASP A 108 -4.61 -11.56 12.81
CA ASP A 108 -5.17 -12.16 14.02
C ASP A 108 -4.57 -11.40 15.20
N VAL A 109 -5.46 -10.90 16.07
CA VAL A 109 -5.16 -10.07 17.25
C VAL A 109 -4.59 -10.94 18.36
#